data_AF-A0AAD6CT57-F1
#
_entry.id   AF-A0AAD6CT57-F1
#
_cell.length_a   1.000
_cell.length_b   1.000
_cell.length_c   1.000
_cell.angle_alpha   90.00
_cell.angle_beta   90.00
_cell.angle_gamma   90.00
#
_symmetry.space_group_name_H-M   'P 1'
#
loop_
_entity.id
_entity.type
_entity.pdbx_description
1 polymer ?
#
loop_
_entity_poly.entity_id
_entity_poly.type
_entity_poly.pdbx_seq_one_letter_code
_entity_poly.pdbx_strand_id
1 'polypeptide(L)'
;MASSIDPVQLDQKMAELIDAFESHPQVQPPNPHPTAFFLLDFVRNSHRMLKTVDAAKYAAGDSSAQETVKEVVGRNQFANLLLNDSSGKLSLMTGGDPSNPVDFGPDIKAKADALN
;
A
#
# COMPACT_ATOMS: atom_id res chain seq x y z
N MET A 1 -10.17 2.88 22.67
CA MET A 1 -10.47 1.55 22.11
C MET A 1 -9.95 1.56 20.69
N ALA A 2 -9.01 0.69 20.32
CA ALA A 2 -8.65 0.55 18.91
C ALA A 2 -9.89 0.00 18.20
N SER A 3 -10.38 0.71 17.18
CA SER A 3 -11.41 0.19 16.28
C SER A 3 -10.93 -1.15 15.75
N SER A 4 -11.70 -2.22 15.92
CA SER A 4 -11.38 -3.52 15.33
C SER A 4 -11.31 -3.34 13.82
N ILE A 5 -10.16 -3.62 13.22
CA ILE A 5 -9.96 -3.50 11.79
C ILE A 5 -10.77 -4.60 11.11
N ASP A 6 -11.65 -4.22 10.18
CA ASP A 6 -12.40 -5.18 9.37
C ASP A 6 -11.53 -5.60 8.16
N PRO A 7 -11.08 -6.87 8.08
CA PRO A 7 -10.26 -7.33 6.97
C PRO A 7 -10.96 -7.23 5.62
N VAL A 8 -12.29 -7.31 5.57
CA VAL A 8 -13.05 -7.20 4.30
C VAL A 8 -13.04 -5.76 3.81
N GLN A 9 -13.25 -4.81 4.71
CA GLN A 9 -13.14 -3.39 4.37
C GLN A 9 -11.71 -3.01 3.98
N LEU A 10 -10.72 -3.54 4.70
CA LEU A 10 -9.30 -3.32 4.39
C LEU A 10 -8.96 -3.85 2.99
N ASP A 11 -9.45 -5.04 2.64
CA ASP A 11 -9.28 -5.67 1.35
C ASP A 11 -9.81 -4.81 0.20
N GLN A 12 -11.03 -4.29 0.34
CA GLN A 12 -11.64 -3.41 -0.64
C GLN A 12 -10.81 -2.13 -0.83
N LYS A 13 -10.44 -1.45 0.26
CA LYS A 13 -9.66 -0.21 0.18
C LYS A 13 -8.28 -0.43 -0.45
N MET A 14 -7.64 -1.57 -0.18
CA MET A 14 -6.36 -1.91 -0.80
C MET A 14 -6.51 -2.18 -2.30
N ALA A 15 -7.58 -2.85 -2.72
CA ALA A 15 -7.89 -3.03 -4.14
C ALA A 15 -8.09 -1.68 -4.85
N GLU A 16 -8.86 -0.76 -4.24
CA GLU A 16 -9.06 0.59 -4.79
C GLU A 16 -7.74 1.38 -4.92
N LEU A 17 -6.83 1.25 -3.96
CA LEU A 17 -5.49 1.86 -4.04
C LEU A 17 -4.67 1.24 -5.19
N ILE A 18 -4.70 -0.08 -5.34
CA ILE A 18 -4.01 -0.79 -6.43
C ILE A 18 -4.54 -0.32 -7.78
N ASP A 19 -5.86 -0.23 -7.96
CA ASP A 19 -6.49 0.26 -9.19
C ASP A 19 -6.05 1.70 -9.53
N ALA A 20 -5.91 2.57 -8.52
CA ALA A 20 -5.41 3.93 -8.71
C ALA A 20 -3.94 3.97 -9.16
N PHE A 21 -3.09 3.11 -8.60
CA PHE A 21 -1.71 2.95 -9.09
C PHE A 21 -1.68 2.36 -10.51
N GLU A 22 -2.49 1.35 -10.79
CA GLU A 22 -2.56 0.67 -12.09
C GLU A 22 -3.13 1.56 -13.20
N SER A 23 -3.83 2.63 -12.87
CA SER A 23 -4.29 3.66 -13.82
C SER A 23 -3.34 4.85 -13.91
N HIS A 24 -2.32 4.94 -13.04
CA HIS A 24 -1.40 6.07 -13.00
C HIS A 24 -0.50 6.09 -14.26
N PRO A 25 -0.36 7.24 -14.95
CA PRO A 25 0.43 7.33 -16.19
C PRO A 25 1.89 6.90 -16.02
N GLN A 26 2.51 7.24 -14.87
CA GLN A 26 3.90 6.88 -14.59
C GLN A 26 4.10 5.40 -14.19
N VAL A 27 3.03 4.61 -14.11
CA VAL A 27 3.10 3.15 -13.87
C VAL A 27 2.84 2.37 -15.17
N GLN A 28 2.38 3.04 -16.23
CA GLN A 28 2.07 2.39 -17.50
C GLN A 28 3.32 1.96 -18.27
N PRO A 29 3.23 0.90 -19.08
CA PRO A 29 4.28 0.55 -20.05
C PRO A 29 4.47 1.66 -21.10
N PRO A 30 5.63 1.73 -21.79
CA PRO A 30 6.73 0.76 -21.75
C PRO A 30 7.76 0.98 -20.63
N ASN A 31 7.83 2.19 -20.08
CA ASN A 31 8.85 2.58 -19.11
C ASN A 31 8.19 3.13 -17.84
N PRO A 32 7.70 2.25 -16.94
CA PRO A 32 7.16 2.69 -15.67
C PRO A 32 8.25 3.34 -14.82
N HIS A 33 7.89 4.39 -14.09
CA HIS A 33 8.79 5.06 -13.17
C HIS A 33 9.19 4.07 -12.05
N PRO A 34 10.50 3.88 -11.76
CA PRO A 34 10.97 2.88 -10.81
C PRO A 34 10.32 2.96 -9.42
N THR A 35 10.26 4.17 -8.87
CA THR A 35 9.61 4.42 -7.57
C THR A 35 8.12 4.11 -7.55
N ALA A 36 7.38 4.49 -8.61
CA ALA A 36 5.95 4.22 -8.68
C ALA A 36 5.67 2.72 -8.81
N PHE A 37 6.46 2.03 -9.64
CA PHE A 37 6.39 0.59 -9.80
C PHE A 37 6.71 -0.15 -8.49
N PHE A 38 7.77 0.28 -7.79
CA PHE A 38 8.14 -0.29 -6.49
C PHE A 38 6.99 -0.19 -5.47
N LEU A 39 6.37 0.99 -5.34
CA LEU A 39 5.27 1.17 -4.40
C LEU A 39 4.03 0.36 -4.78
N LEU A 40 3.68 0.29 -6.08
CA LEU A 40 2.61 -0.59 -6.54
C LEU A 40 2.89 -2.05 -6.16
N ASP A 41 4.10 -2.56 -6.41
CA ASP A 41 4.44 -3.94 -6.04
C ASP A 41 4.42 -4.14 -4.52
N PHE A 42 4.89 -3.17 -3.74
CA PHE A 42 4.85 -3.21 -2.29
C PHE A 42 3.40 -3.29 -1.75
N VAL A 43 2.48 -2.48 -2.29
CA VAL A 43 1.04 -2.53 -1.93
C VAL A 43 0.41 -3.85 -2.36
N ARG A 44 0.67 -4.33 -3.59
CA ARG A 44 0.18 -5.63 -4.08
C ARG A 44 0.65 -6.79 -3.20
N ASN A 45 1.91 -6.80 -2.78
CA ASN A 45 2.43 -7.84 -1.89
C ASN A 45 1.77 -7.78 -0.50
N SER A 46 1.51 -6.59 0.02
CA SER A 46 0.77 -6.41 1.27
C SER A 46 -0.68 -6.90 1.14
N HIS A 47 -1.33 -6.65 -0.01
CA HIS A 47 -2.68 -7.12 -0.30
C HIS A 47 -2.75 -8.64 -0.43
N ARG A 48 -1.77 -9.26 -1.12
CA ARG A 48 -1.65 -10.73 -1.19
C ARG A 48 -1.52 -11.36 0.20
N MET A 49 -0.79 -10.73 1.11
CA MET A 49 -0.68 -11.18 2.49
C MET A 49 -2.02 -11.06 3.23
N LEU A 50 -2.79 -10.00 3.02
CA LEU A 50 -4.15 -9.92 3.58
C LEU A 50 -5.05 -11.06 3.07
N LYS A 51 -4.93 -11.42 1.79
CA LYS A 51 -5.70 -12.52 1.18
C LYS A 51 -5.39 -13.90 1.77
N THR A 52 -4.30 -14.07 2.52
CA THR A 52 -4.02 -15.35 3.22
C THR A 52 -4.74 -15.46 4.56
N VAL A 53 -5.33 -14.37 5.06
CA VAL A 53 -6.05 -14.34 6.34
C VAL A 53 -7.38 -15.06 6.21
N ASP A 54 -7.58 -16.06 7.06
CA ASP A 54 -8.89 -16.69 7.24
C ASP A 54 -9.78 -15.79 8.12
N ALA A 55 -10.85 -15.26 7.51
CA ALA A 55 -11.78 -14.34 8.17
C ALA A 55 -12.47 -14.96 9.40
N ALA A 56 -12.77 -16.26 9.38
CA ALA A 56 -13.40 -16.93 10.51
C ALA A 56 -12.42 -17.05 11.68
N LYS A 57 -11.14 -17.34 11.40
CA LYS A 57 -10.08 -17.36 12.43
C LYS A 57 -9.81 -15.97 13.00
N TYR A 58 -9.77 -14.95 12.15
CA TYR A 58 -9.61 -13.57 12.59
C TYR A 58 -10.75 -13.16 13.55
N ALA A 59 -12.00 -13.44 13.17
CA ALA A 59 -13.18 -13.16 13.97
C ALA A 59 -13.20 -13.96 15.30
N ALA A 60 -12.64 -15.17 15.31
CA ALA A 60 -12.46 -15.98 16.51
C ALA A 60 -11.29 -15.53 17.41
N GLY A 61 -10.53 -14.49 17.01
CA GLY A 61 -9.40 -13.98 17.79
C GLY A 61 -8.12 -14.81 17.68
N ASP A 62 -7.96 -15.62 16.62
CA ASP A 62 -6.74 -16.36 16.35
C ASP A 62 -5.52 -15.43 16.27
N SER A 63 -4.48 -15.71 17.06
CA SER A 63 -3.34 -14.80 17.19
C SER A 63 -2.58 -14.62 15.87
N SER A 64 -2.43 -15.67 15.07
CA SER A 64 -1.71 -15.61 13.80
C SER A 64 -2.49 -14.78 12.76
N ALA A 65 -3.81 -14.94 12.71
CA ALA A 65 -4.67 -14.11 11.88
C ALA A 65 -4.62 -12.63 12.31
N GLN A 66 -4.67 -12.37 13.62
CA GLN A 66 -4.59 -11.01 14.17
C GLN A 66 -3.23 -10.35 13.88
N GLU A 67 -2.13 -11.07 14.04
CA GLU A 67 -0.78 -10.59 13.71
C GLU A 67 -0.62 -10.28 12.23
N THR A 68 -1.16 -11.14 11.35
CA THR A 68 -1.09 -10.92 9.90
C THR A 68 -1.84 -9.65 9.50
N VAL A 69 -3.05 -9.42 10.02
CA VAL A 69 -3.81 -8.19 9.74
C VAL A 69 -3.08 -6.96 10.28
N LYS A 70 -2.49 -7.05 11.49
CA LYS A 70 -1.70 -5.96 12.07
C LYS A 70 -0.48 -5.62 11.22
N GLU A 71 0.20 -6.63 10.67
CA GLU A 71 1.34 -6.43 9.77
C GLU A 71 0.89 -5.76 8.46
N VAL A 72 -0.23 -6.18 7.86
CA VAL A 72 -0.80 -5.50 6.67
C VAL A 72 -1.02 -4.01 6.94
N VAL A 73 -1.59 -3.68 8.10
CA VAL A 73 -1.87 -2.30 8.50
C VAL A 73 -0.58 -1.51 8.70
N GLY A 74 0.43 -2.08 9.35
CA GLY A 74 1.74 -1.46 9.49
C GLY A 74 2.41 -1.19 8.14
N ARG A 75 2.27 -2.11 7.19
CA ARG A 75 2.77 -1.93 5.81
C ARG A 75 2.02 -0.83 5.07
N ASN A 76 0.70 -0.69 5.26
CA ASN A 76 -0.07 0.40 4.66
C ASN A 76 0.32 1.76 5.24
N GLN A 77 0.54 1.85 6.56
CA GLN A 77 1.10 3.04 7.20
C GLN A 77 2.47 3.40 6.65
N PHE A 78 3.33 2.41 6.44
CA PHE A 78 4.63 2.63 5.84
C PHE A 78 4.53 3.06 4.38
N ALA A 79 3.64 2.46 3.59
CA ALA A 79 3.38 2.88 2.21
C ALA A 79 2.91 4.35 2.16
N ASN A 80 2.01 4.77 3.07
CA ASN A 80 1.57 6.16 3.15
C ASN A 80 2.72 7.10 3.53
N LEU A 81 3.62 6.68 4.42
CA LEU A 81 4.83 7.45 4.73
C LEU A 81 5.72 7.61 3.51
N LEU A 82 5.95 6.54 2.74
CA LEU A 82 6.78 6.56 1.54
C LEU A 82 6.16 7.42 0.42
N LEU A 83 4.85 7.37 0.23
CA LEU A 83 4.11 8.23 -0.71
C LEU A 83 4.26 9.73 -0.43
N ASN A 84 4.61 10.07 0.80
CA ASN A 84 4.83 11.43 1.26
C ASN A 84 6.32 11.75 1.51
N ASP A 85 7.25 10.87 1.09
CA ASP A 85 8.69 11.16 1.18
C ASP A 85 9.04 12.35 0.27
N SER A 86 9.54 13.40 0.88
CA SER A 86 10.09 14.56 0.18
C SER A 86 11.61 14.67 0.32
N SER A 87 12.26 13.68 0.94
CA SER A 87 13.71 13.69 1.18
C SER A 87 14.53 13.24 -0.04
N GLY A 88 13.89 12.59 -1.02
CA GLY A 88 14.53 12.01 -2.20
C GLY A 88 15.22 10.66 -1.94
N LYS A 89 15.23 10.18 -0.69
CA LYS A 89 15.81 8.88 -0.33
C LYS A 89 15.05 7.73 -0.96
N LEU A 90 13.72 7.82 -1.05
CA LEU A 90 12.91 6.79 -1.69
C LEU A 90 13.30 6.62 -3.17
N SER A 91 13.48 7.73 -3.89
CA SER A 91 13.94 7.69 -5.29
C SER A 91 15.28 6.96 -5.40
N LEU A 92 16.27 7.28 -4.56
CA LEU A 92 17.57 6.60 -4.56
C LEU A 92 17.44 5.09 -4.30
N MET A 93 16.65 4.70 -3.30
CA MET A 93 16.47 3.29 -2.92
C MET A 93 15.75 2.45 -3.98
N THR A 94 14.96 3.10 -4.83
CA THR A 94 14.15 2.46 -5.86
C THR A 94 14.75 2.59 -7.26
N GLY A 95 15.96 3.16 -7.38
CA GLY A 95 16.62 3.37 -8.66
C GLY A 95 16.04 4.52 -9.50
N GLY A 96 15.25 5.40 -8.88
CA GLY A 96 14.74 6.63 -9.47
C GLY A 96 15.71 7.82 -9.32
N ASP A 97 15.45 8.88 -10.08
CA ASP A 97 16.18 10.14 -10.01
C ASP A 97 15.55 11.07 -8.95
N PRO A 98 16.26 11.46 -7.88
CA PRO A 98 15.72 12.37 -6.86
C PRO A 98 15.40 13.77 -7.39
N SER A 99 15.99 14.18 -8.52
CA SER A 99 15.68 15.46 -9.17
C SER A 99 14.37 15.43 -9.96
N ASN A 100 13.83 14.22 -10.21
CA ASN A 100 12.57 13.99 -10.88
C ASN A 100 11.69 13.00 -10.06
N PRO A 101 11.18 13.42 -8.88
CA PRO A 101 10.35 12.55 -8.06
C PRO A 101 9.02 12.22 -8.74
N VAL A 102 8.46 11.06 -8.42
CA VAL A 102 7.08 10.73 -8.80
C VAL A 102 6.11 11.68 -8.12
N ASP A 103 5.19 12.22 -8.90
CA ASP A 103 3.97 12.80 -8.37
C ASP A 103 2.87 11.74 -8.41
N PHE A 104 2.49 11.22 -7.24
CA PHE A 104 1.41 10.23 -7.11
C PHE A 104 0.02 10.85 -7.26
N GLY A 105 -0.09 12.18 -7.23
CA GLY A 105 -1.36 12.88 -7.29
C GLY A 105 -2.23 12.70 -6.03
N PRO A 106 -3.35 13.43 -5.98
CA PRO A 106 -4.22 13.45 -4.80
C PRO A 106 -5.02 12.16 -4.61
N ASP A 107 -5.35 11.43 -5.69
CA ASP A 107 -6.19 10.23 -5.60
C ASP A 107 -5.46 9.07 -4.90
N ILE A 108 -4.24 8.72 -5.34
CA ILE A 108 -3.41 7.69 -4.69
C ILE A 108 -3.16 8.07 -3.22
N LYS A 109 -2.83 9.34 -2.95
CA LYS A 109 -2.59 9.81 -1.58
C LYS A 109 -3.82 9.69 -0.70
N ALA A 110 -5.01 10.08 -1.18
CA ALA A 110 -6.25 9.96 -0.43
C ALA A 110 -6.60 8.50 -0.14
N LYS A 111 -6.42 7.61 -1.11
CA LYS A 111 -6.68 6.17 -0.93
C LYS A 111 -5.68 5.51 0.02
N ALA A 112 -4.41 5.90 -0.02
CA ALA A 112 -3.41 5.42 0.93
C ALA A 112 -3.65 5.94 2.36
N ASP A 113 -4.13 7.17 2.49
CA ASP A 113 -4.50 7.74 3.79
C ASP A 113 -5.69 6.99 4.42
N ALA A 114 -6.69 6.62 3.61
CA ALA A 114 -7.88 5.88 4.04
C ALA A 114 -7.61 4.47 4.59
N LEU A 115 -6.38 3.95 4.44
CA LEU A 115 -5.93 2.66 4.98
C LEU A 115 -5.35 2.75 6.41
N ASN A 116 -5.21 3.96 6.96
CA ASN A 116 -4.66 4.23 8.29
C ASN A 116 -5.76 4.52 9.33
#